data_AF-A0A9W9HEB8-F1
#
_entry.id   AF-A0A9W9HEB8-F1
#
_cell.length_a   1.000
_cell.length_b   1.000
_cell.length_c   1.000
_cell.angle_alpha   90.00
_cell.angle_beta   90.00
_cell.angle_gamma   90.00
#
_symmetry.space_group_name_H-M   'P 1'
#
loop_
_entity.id
_entity.type
_entity.pdbx_description
1 polymer ?
#
loop_
_entity_poly.entity_id
_entity_poly.type
_entity_poly.pdbx_seq_one_letter_code
_entity_poly.pdbx_strand_id
1 'polypeptide(L)'
;MVFVPCKQAAVLMFGVASLALSAAINHDAVQNRDGKVAEPVQFSPDCSLFYRIQIGDTCWDIITRNENTFTIKQLMCWNPDINPNCSNLIPGRDICVGVINPLYC
;
A
#
# COMPACT_ATOMS: atom_id res chain seq x y z
N MET A 1 -20.46 -12.44 -8.38
CA MET A 1 -19.70 -11.19 -8.20
C MET A 1 -19.06 -11.24 -6.84
N VAL A 2 -17.81 -11.71 -6.77
CA VAL A 2 -17.06 -11.71 -5.51
C VAL A 2 -16.46 -10.32 -5.40
N PHE A 3 -17.05 -9.48 -4.55
CA PHE A 3 -16.35 -8.32 -4.03
C PHE A 3 -15.27 -8.88 -3.13
N VAL A 4 -14.01 -8.83 -3.56
CA VAL A 4 -12.87 -9.00 -2.65
C VAL A 4 -12.68 -7.65 -1.97
N PRO A 5 -13.01 -7.50 -0.69
CA PRO A 5 -12.79 -6.25 0.02
C PRO A 5 -11.29 -6.08 0.24
N CYS A 6 -10.66 -5.26 -0.60
CA CYS A 6 -9.37 -4.67 -0.24
C CYS A 6 -9.58 -3.82 1.01
N LYS A 7 -8.87 -4.15 2.10
CA LYS A 7 -8.99 -3.68 3.50
C LYS A 7 -9.95 -4.50 4.37
N GLN A 8 -9.40 -5.44 5.13
CA GLN A 8 -9.14 -5.28 6.57
C GLN A 8 -8.55 -6.57 7.13
N ALA A 9 -7.30 -6.52 7.59
CA ALA A 9 -6.73 -7.55 8.43
C ALA A 9 -7.54 -7.59 9.74
N ALA A 10 -8.39 -8.59 9.89
CA ALA A 10 -9.08 -8.89 11.13
C ALA A 10 -8.06 -9.49 12.12
N VAL A 11 -7.47 -8.66 12.98
CA VAL A 11 -6.76 -9.17 14.16
C VAL A 11 -7.82 -9.52 15.20
N LEU A 12 -8.16 -10.81 15.31
CA LEU A 12 -8.97 -11.33 16.40
C LEU A 12 -8.12 -11.33 17.68
N MET A 13 -8.14 -10.21 18.40
CA MET A 13 -7.59 -10.14 19.76
C MET A 13 -8.59 -10.79 20.72
N PHE A 14 -8.44 -12.10 20.97
CA PHE A 14 -8.96 -12.71 22.18
C PHE A 14 -8.07 -12.27 23.35
N GLY A 15 -8.35 -11.08 23.88
CA GLY A 15 -7.71 -10.57 25.09
C GLY A 15 -8.33 -11.21 26.32
N VAL A 16 -7.69 -12.24 26.86
CA VAL A 16 -8.00 -12.78 28.20
C VAL A 16 -7.69 -11.71 29.25
N ALA A 17 -8.70 -11.38 30.07
CA ALA A 17 -8.53 -10.50 31.23
C ALA A 17 -7.64 -11.21 32.26
N SER A 18 -6.37 -10.80 32.35
CA SER A 18 -5.48 -11.21 33.44
C SER A 18 -5.17 -9.98 34.29
N LEU A 19 -5.86 -9.89 35.43
CA LEU A 19 -5.48 -8.98 36.52
C LEU A 19 -4.22 -9.53 37.19
N ALA A 20 -3.05 -9.03 36.75
CA ALA A 20 -1.82 -9.16 37.52
C ALA A 20 -1.27 -7.75 37.74
N LEU A 21 -1.37 -7.30 38.98
CA LEU A 21 -0.82 -6.04 39.46
C LEU A 21 0.70 -6.21 39.67
N SER A 22 1.48 -5.24 39.18
CA SER A 22 2.93 -4.99 39.41
C SER A 22 3.87 -5.56 38.34
N ALA A 23 4.87 -4.86 37.80
CA ALA A 23 5.52 -3.60 38.19
C ALA A 23 5.90 -2.78 36.94
N ALA A 24 5.94 -1.46 37.08
CA ALA A 24 6.32 -0.52 36.03
C ALA A 24 7.74 -0.81 35.53
N ILE A 25 7.86 -1.24 34.28
CA ILE A 25 9.12 -1.16 33.54
C ILE A 25 9.12 0.24 32.92
N ASN A 26 10.03 1.10 33.39
CA ASN A 26 10.24 2.43 32.80
C ASN A 26 10.73 2.24 31.35
N HIS A 27 9.81 2.37 30.40
CA HIS A 27 10.10 2.34 28.97
C HIS A 27 10.25 3.78 28.45
N ASP A 28 11.26 4.50 28.93
CA ASP A 28 11.66 5.79 28.37
C ASP A 28 12.92 5.61 27.52
N ALA A 29 12.74 5.40 26.21
CA ALA A 29 13.68 5.82 25.17
C ALA A 29 13.13 5.55 23.74
N VAL A 30 12.86 6.65 23.02
CA VAL A 30 13.10 6.84 21.56
C VAL A 30 11.95 6.35 20.63
N GLN A 31 11.24 7.18 19.86
CA GLN A 31 11.74 8.24 18.96
C GLN A 31 10.81 9.48 18.91
N ASN A 32 11.41 10.65 19.13
CA ASN A 32 10.93 11.92 18.60
C ASN A 32 11.34 11.97 17.11
N ARG A 33 10.38 12.02 16.18
CA ARG A 33 10.64 12.36 14.77
C ARG A 33 9.68 13.46 14.33
N ASP A 34 10.09 14.71 14.51
CA ASP A 34 9.75 15.76 13.56
C ASP A 34 10.48 15.46 12.24
N GLY A 35 9.90 14.57 11.47
CA GLY A 35 10.23 14.32 10.08
C GLY A 35 8.90 14.07 9.41
N LYS A 36 8.61 14.77 8.30
CA LYS A 36 7.46 14.48 7.44
C LYS A 36 7.31 12.96 7.38
N VAL A 37 6.27 12.42 7.99
CA VAL A 37 5.93 11.01 7.82
C VAL A 37 5.71 10.88 6.33
N ALA A 38 6.69 10.29 5.63
CA ALA A 38 6.43 9.81 4.29
C ALA A 38 5.22 8.91 4.47
N GLU A 39 4.08 9.30 3.89
CA GLU A 39 2.91 8.44 3.94
C GLU A 39 3.35 7.05 3.52
N PRO A 40 2.95 6.00 4.26
CA PRO A 40 3.36 4.64 3.93
C PRO A 40 2.94 4.40 2.48
N VAL A 41 3.91 4.33 1.57
CA VAL A 41 3.64 4.01 0.17
C VAL A 41 3.13 2.58 0.19
N GLN A 42 1.82 2.42 0.00
CA GLN A 42 1.20 1.11 0.13
C GLN A 42 0.89 0.55 -1.25
N PHE A 43 1.67 -0.47 -1.62
CA PHE A 43 1.41 -1.34 -2.77
C PHE A 43 1.26 -2.81 -2.33
N SER A 44 0.87 -3.67 -3.26
CA SER A 44 0.69 -5.11 -3.02
C SER A 44 1.95 -5.79 -2.45
N PRO A 45 1.85 -6.69 -1.46
CA PRO A 45 2.99 -7.43 -0.93
C PRO A 45 3.64 -8.36 -1.97
N ASP A 46 2.90 -8.75 -3.00
CA ASP A 46 3.40 -9.58 -4.11
C ASP A 46 4.09 -8.75 -5.20
N CYS A 47 4.30 -7.45 -4.99
CA CYS A 47 4.89 -6.59 -6.01
C CYS A 47 6.31 -7.04 -6.38
N SER A 48 6.54 -7.25 -7.67
CA SER A 48 7.81 -7.67 -8.25
C SER A 48 8.37 -6.69 -9.26
N LEU A 49 7.53 -5.80 -9.81
CA LEU A 49 7.91 -4.79 -10.79
C LEU A 49 7.43 -3.41 -10.36
N PHE A 50 8.35 -2.45 -10.40
CA PHE A 50 8.11 -1.07 -9.98
C PHE A 50 8.25 -0.11 -11.14
N TYR A 51 7.41 0.92 -11.12
CA TYR A 51 7.48 2.06 -12.03
C TYR A 51 7.57 3.35 -11.24
N ARG A 52 8.54 4.20 -11.56
CA ARG A 52 8.69 5.55 -10.99
C ARG A 52 7.82 6.52 -11.78
N ILE A 53 6.81 7.10 -11.13
CA ILE A 53 5.90 8.08 -11.74
C ILE A 53 6.69 9.28 -12.29
N GLN A 54 6.50 9.60 -13.57
CA GLN A 54 7.08 10.78 -14.21
C GLN A 54 6.13 11.98 -14.13
N ILE A 55 6.69 13.17 -14.32
CA ILE A 55 5.90 14.40 -14.35
C ILE A 55 4.93 14.35 -15.54
N GLY A 56 3.65 14.56 -15.27
CA GLY A 56 2.59 14.57 -16.29
C GLY A 56 2.00 13.20 -16.61
N ASP A 57 2.43 12.14 -15.93
CA ASP A 57 1.88 10.80 -16.14
C ASP A 57 0.40 10.71 -15.79
N THR A 58 -0.35 10.04 -16.66
CA THR A 58 -1.66 9.46 -16.33
C THR A 58 -1.52 7.95 -16.09
N CYS A 59 -2.51 7.31 -15.46
CA CYS A 59 -2.53 5.85 -15.36
C CYS A 59 -2.47 5.16 -16.73
N TRP A 60 -3.05 5.77 -17.78
CA TRP A 60 -3.01 5.22 -19.13
C TRP A 60 -1.60 5.27 -19.72
N ASP A 61 -0.87 6.38 -19.52
CA ASP A 61 0.52 6.48 -19.95
C ASP A 61 1.38 5.43 -19.28
N ILE A 62 1.19 5.21 -17.97
CA ILE A 62 1.89 4.18 -17.22
C ILE A 62 1.62 2.79 -17.80
N ILE A 63 0.35 2.46 -18.06
CA ILE A 63 -0.02 1.17 -18.67
C ILE A 63 0.63 1.01 -20.05
N THR A 64 0.54 2.03 -20.90
CA THR A 64 1.11 2.01 -22.25
C THR A 64 2.63 1.88 -22.25
N ARG A 65 3.34 2.56 -21.34
CA ARG A 65 4.79 2.44 -21.19
C ARG A 65 5.24 1.08 -20.65
N ASN A 66 4.36 0.38 -19.95
CA ASN A 66 4.58 -1.01 -19.53
C ASN A 66 3.93 -2.01 -20.51
N GLU A 67 3.93 -1.66 -21.80
CA GLU A 67 3.54 -2.52 -22.92
C GLU A 67 2.09 -3.04 -22.86
N ASN A 68 1.22 -2.36 -22.12
CA ASN A 68 -0.17 -2.77 -21.89
C ASN A 68 -0.31 -4.19 -21.28
N THR A 69 0.67 -4.61 -20.47
CA THR A 69 0.70 -5.93 -19.82
C THR A 69 -0.34 -6.09 -18.70
N PHE A 70 -0.93 -4.98 -18.22
CA PHE A 70 -1.96 -4.96 -17.18
C PHE A 70 -3.03 -3.91 -17.45
N THR A 71 -4.15 -4.03 -16.74
CA THR A 71 -5.30 -3.12 -16.83
C THR A 71 -5.28 -2.05 -15.74
N ILE A 72 -6.05 -0.97 -15.92
CA ILE A 72 -6.26 0.05 -14.89
C ILE A 72 -6.78 -0.53 -13.57
N LYS A 73 -7.62 -1.57 -13.63
CA LYS A 73 -8.13 -2.26 -12.44
C LYS A 73 -7.02 -2.97 -11.67
N GLN A 74 -6.10 -3.62 -12.37
CA GLN A 74 -4.92 -4.25 -11.75
C GLN A 74 -3.98 -3.21 -11.16
N LEU A 75 -3.74 -2.10 -11.88
CA LEU A 75 -2.92 -0.99 -11.37
C LEU A 75 -3.45 -0.44 -10.05
N MET A 76 -4.77 -0.21 -9.94
CA MET A 76 -5.39 0.28 -8.70
C MET A 76 -5.42 -0.77 -7.59
N CYS A 77 -5.65 -2.03 -7.95
CA CYS A 77 -5.60 -3.13 -7.00
C CYS A 77 -4.21 -3.25 -6.35
N TRP A 78 -3.14 -3.17 -7.15
CA TRP A 78 -1.78 -3.26 -6.65
C TRP A 78 -1.31 -2.01 -5.93
N ASN A 79 -2.02 -0.89 -6.08
CA ASN A 79 -1.68 0.41 -5.49
C ASN A 79 -2.94 1.03 -4.88
N PRO A 80 -3.41 0.56 -3.71
CA PRO A 80 -4.64 1.03 -3.07
C PRO A 80 -4.66 2.54 -2.76
N ASP A 81 -3.52 3.19 -2.79
CA ASP A 81 -3.40 4.64 -2.62
C ASP A 81 -3.78 5.42 -3.88
N ILE A 82 -3.81 4.79 -5.07
CA ILE A 82 -4.20 5.45 -6.32
C ILE A 82 -5.74 5.52 -6.39
N ASN A 83 -6.26 6.73 -6.56
CA ASN A 83 -7.70 6.93 -6.63
C ASN A 83 -8.27 6.51 -8.01
N PRO A 84 -9.59 6.24 -8.11
CA PRO A 84 -10.23 5.81 -9.36
C PRO A 84 -10.10 6.78 -10.54
N ASN A 85 -9.86 8.06 -10.25
CA ASN A 85 -9.71 9.10 -11.27
C ASN A 85 -8.25 9.28 -11.72
N CYS A 86 -7.31 8.54 -11.13
CA CYS A 86 -5.87 8.66 -11.37
C CYS A 86 -5.34 10.10 -11.18
N SER A 87 -5.99 10.90 -10.33
CA SER A 87 -5.69 12.32 -10.17
C SER A 87 -4.68 12.63 -9.06
N ASN A 88 -4.31 11.62 -8.27
CA ASN A 88 -3.41 11.75 -7.13
C ASN A 88 -2.03 11.10 -7.36
N LEU A 89 -1.62 10.96 -8.62
CA LEU A 89 -0.27 10.51 -8.95
C LEU A 89 0.75 11.56 -8.50
N ILE A 90 1.78 11.10 -7.77
CA ILE A 90 2.84 11.96 -7.26
C ILE A 90 4.11 11.66 -8.05
N PRO A 91 4.59 12.58 -8.90
CA PRO A 91 5.85 12.41 -9.61
C PRO A 91 6.98 12.11 -8.64
N GLY A 92 7.85 11.17 -9.01
CA GLY A 92 8.92 10.73 -8.12
C GLY A 92 8.50 9.66 -7.10
N ARG A 93 7.24 9.21 -7.06
CA ARG A 93 6.83 8.04 -6.25
C ARG A 93 6.96 6.76 -7.08
N ASP A 94 7.43 5.67 -6.45
CA ASP A 94 7.39 4.34 -7.05
C ASP A 94 6.02 3.69 -6.80
N ILE A 95 5.49 3.02 -7.83
CA ILE A 95 4.25 2.26 -7.78
C ILE A 95 4.47 0.85 -8.33
N CYS A 96 3.60 -0.07 -7.94
CA CYS A 96 3.63 -1.43 -8.43
C CYS A 96 2.98 -1.55 -9.81
N VAL A 97 3.68 -2.18 -10.75
CA VAL A 97 3.19 -2.43 -12.12
C VAL A 97 3.25 -3.92 -12.50
N GLY A 98 3.61 -4.77 -11.55
CA GLY A 98 3.58 -6.22 -11.75
C GLY A 98 3.78 -6.96 -10.43
N VAL A 99 3.12 -8.10 -10.31
CA VAL A 99 3.15 -8.97 -9.14
C VAL A 99 3.64 -10.36 -9.52
N ILE A 100 4.24 -11.09 -8.58
CA ILE A 100 4.57 -12.52 -8.78
C ILE A 100 3.31 -13.40 -8.81
N ASN A 101 2.26 -13.00 -8.10
CA ASN A 101 1.01 -13.76 -7.95
C ASN A 101 -0.17 -12.98 -8.55
N PRO A 102 -0.47 -13.14 -9.85
CA PRO A 102 -1.49 -12.35 -10.55
C PRO A 102 -2.93 -12.69 -10.14
N LEU A 103 -3.12 -13.67 -9.27
CA LEU A 103 -4.43 -14.09 -8.75
C LEU A 103 -4.95 -13.20 -7.61
N TYR A 104 -4.12 -12.33 -7.06
CA TYR A 104 -4.51 -11.48 -5.94
C TYR A 104 -4.84 -10.05 -6.37
N CYS A 105 -6.15 -9.83 -6.39
CA CYS A 105 -6.90 -8.60 -6.16
C CYS A 105 -8.17 -9.00 -5.39
#